data_AF-A0A2H9PS09-F1
#
_entry.id   AF-A0A2H9PS09-F1
#
_cell.length_a   1.000
_cell.length_b   1.000
_cell.length_c   1.000
_cell.angle_alpha   90.00
_cell.angle_beta   90.00
_cell.angle_gamma   90.00
#
_symmetry.space_group_name_H-M   'P 1'
#
loop_
_entity.id
_entity.type
_entity.pdbx_description
1 polymer ?
#
loop_
_entity_poly.entity_id
_entity_poly.type
_entity_poly.pdbx_seq_one_letter_code
_entity_poly.pdbx_strand_id
1 'polypeptide(L)'
;MSKKIKINKIVSKKPETKKKKKKVKAILSRERVLTENTDAAHELYNQSRFGNLLEDGKVQLSLLEALYLLEKNKLLIKDYRKKNVSSDDFIKKTKKVEPNFWIRYCVFKDIRDRGYIIKTALKFGADFRVYDRGVKPGEDHARWIIYPVHEGSALTWYDFAAKNRVAHSTKKRLMIGIVDNEGDVTYYEIKWIRP
;
A
#
# COMPACT_ATOMS: atom_id res chain seq x y z
N MET A 1 71.23 2.30 -6.81
CA MET A 1 70.10 1.46 -6.37
C MET A 1 68.79 2.21 -6.58
N SER A 2 68.11 1.94 -7.69
CA SER A 2 66.93 2.65 -8.17
C SER A 2 65.64 1.93 -7.71
N LYS A 3 64.93 2.50 -6.73
CA LYS A 3 63.61 2.01 -6.30
C LYS A 3 62.53 2.53 -7.25
N LYS A 4 61.98 1.64 -8.09
CA LYS A 4 60.76 1.89 -8.89
C LYS A 4 59.54 1.87 -7.96
N ILE A 5 58.85 3.01 -7.86
CA ILE A 5 57.56 3.15 -7.18
C ILE A 5 56.47 2.59 -8.13
N LYS A 6 55.79 1.52 -7.71
CA LYS A 6 54.64 0.96 -8.43
C LYS A 6 53.40 1.83 -8.15
N ILE A 7 52.93 2.54 -9.17
CA ILE A 7 51.66 3.28 -9.13
C ILE A 7 50.52 2.27 -9.32
N ASN A 8 49.80 1.97 -8.24
CA ASN A 8 48.58 1.17 -8.30
C ASN A 8 47.46 1.99 -8.96
N LYS A 9 47.01 1.54 -10.13
CA LYS A 9 45.82 2.04 -10.82
C LYS A 9 44.59 1.82 -9.94
N ILE A 10 44.02 2.90 -9.43
CA ILE A 10 42.67 2.91 -8.85
C ILE A 10 41.70 2.66 -10.00
N VAL A 11 41.18 1.44 -10.07
CA VAL A 11 40.11 1.06 -10.99
C VAL A 11 38.82 1.72 -10.49
N SER A 12 38.48 2.86 -11.09
CA SER A 12 37.20 3.54 -10.88
C SER A 12 36.05 2.64 -11.32
N LYS A 13 35.32 2.05 -10.37
CA LYS A 13 34.04 1.39 -10.65
C LYS A 13 33.07 2.43 -11.22
N LYS A 14 32.67 2.25 -12.48
CA LYS A 14 31.62 3.05 -13.13
C LYS A 14 30.32 2.92 -12.33
N PRO A 15 29.54 4.01 -12.14
CA PRO A 15 28.24 3.93 -11.51
C PRO A 15 27.27 3.14 -12.39
N GLU A 16 26.67 2.09 -11.82
CA GLU A 16 25.61 1.32 -12.48
C GLU A 16 24.43 2.23 -12.83
N THR A 17 24.18 2.37 -14.13
CA THR A 17 23.05 3.11 -14.67
C THR A 17 21.75 2.42 -14.28
N LYS A 18 21.03 2.96 -13.30
CA LYS A 18 19.66 2.55 -12.94
C LYS A 18 18.77 2.61 -14.19
N LYS A 19 18.48 1.47 -14.82
CA LYS A 19 17.49 1.36 -15.91
C LYS A 19 16.18 2.00 -15.45
N LYS A 20 15.70 3.02 -16.16
CA LYS A 20 14.37 3.64 -15.90
C LYS A 20 13.32 2.53 -16.01
N LYS A 21 12.75 2.09 -14.88
CA LYS A 21 11.66 1.10 -14.87
C LYS A 21 10.49 1.66 -15.68
N LYS A 22 10.02 0.89 -16.67
CA LYS A 22 8.89 1.24 -17.54
C LYS A 22 7.61 1.28 -16.70
N LYS A 23 6.78 2.33 -16.88
CA LYS A 23 5.50 2.45 -16.17
C LYS A 23 4.51 1.40 -16.68
N VAL A 24 3.81 0.75 -15.76
CA VAL A 24 2.73 -0.19 -16.09
C VAL A 24 1.50 0.61 -16.49
N LYS A 25 0.92 0.32 -17.65
CA LYS A 25 -0.36 0.93 -18.05
C LYS A 25 -1.52 0.18 -17.38
N ALA A 26 -2.54 0.92 -16.99
CA ALA A 26 -3.75 0.35 -16.41
C ALA A 26 -5.00 1.13 -16.81
N ILE A 27 -6.14 0.47 -16.72
CA ILE A 27 -7.45 1.03 -17.03
C ILE A 27 -8.28 1.07 -15.74
N LEU A 28 -8.86 2.23 -15.45
CA LEU A 28 -9.84 2.38 -14.37
C LEU A 28 -11.18 1.79 -14.81
N SER A 29 -11.66 0.80 -14.06
CA SER A 29 -12.95 0.14 -14.27
C SER A 29 -13.76 0.19 -12.97
N ARG A 30 -14.60 1.23 -12.85
CA ARG A 30 -15.43 1.53 -11.66
C ARG A 30 -14.61 1.53 -10.36
N GLU A 31 -14.65 0.45 -9.61
CA GLU A 31 -14.06 0.29 -8.28
C GLU A 31 -12.69 -0.40 -8.30
N ARG A 32 -12.19 -0.75 -9.49
CA ARG A 32 -10.94 -1.51 -9.66
C ARG A 32 -10.09 -0.91 -10.77
N VAL A 33 -8.79 -1.18 -10.71
CA VAL A 33 -7.85 -0.78 -11.75
C VAL A 33 -7.18 -2.02 -12.30
N LEU A 34 -7.32 -2.25 -13.60
CA LEU A 34 -6.78 -3.43 -14.29
C LEU A 34 -5.53 -3.05 -15.06
N THR A 35 -4.43 -3.73 -14.77
CA THR A 35 -3.16 -3.53 -15.48
C THR A 35 -3.16 -4.20 -16.86
N GLU A 36 -2.23 -3.79 -17.73
CA GLU A 36 -1.86 -4.58 -18.89
C GLU A 36 -1.17 -5.89 -18.48
N ASN A 37 -1.31 -6.94 -19.30
CA ASN A 37 -0.60 -8.21 -19.06
C ASN A 37 0.84 -8.06 -19.54
N THR A 38 1.75 -7.75 -18.61
CA THR A 38 3.20 -7.58 -18.84
C THR A 38 3.98 -8.05 -17.62
N ASP A 39 5.24 -8.44 -17.82
CA ASP A 39 6.14 -8.83 -16.72
C ASP A 39 6.26 -7.74 -15.66
N ALA A 40 6.28 -6.47 -16.08
CA ALA A 40 6.32 -5.33 -15.16
C ALA A 40 5.07 -5.24 -14.28
N ALA A 41 3.89 -5.62 -14.80
CA ALA A 41 2.68 -5.73 -14.01
C ALA A 41 2.77 -6.91 -13.04
N HIS A 42 3.28 -8.06 -13.48
CA HIS A 42 3.46 -9.23 -12.62
C HIS A 42 4.44 -8.97 -11.48
N GLU A 43 5.50 -8.17 -11.71
CA GLU A 43 6.43 -7.74 -10.65
C GLU A 43 5.73 -6.99 -9.51
N LEU A 44 4.68 -6.20 -9.80
CA LEU A 44 3.91 -5.51 -8.77
C LEU A 44 3.31 -6.49 -7.78
N TYR A 45 2.80 -7.63 -8.27
CA TYR A 45 2.27 -8.70 -7.44
C TYR A 45 3.39 -9.55 -6.81
N ASN A 46 4.36 -10.02 -7.59
CA ASN A 46 5.36 -10.98 -7.14
C ASN A 46 6.32 -10.40 -6.08
N GLN A 47 6.79 -9.17 -6.29
CA GLN A 47 7.78 -8.54 -5.41
C GLN A 47 7.10 -7.78 -4.27
N SER A 48 6.12 -6.93 -4.61
CA SER A 48 5.54 -5.97 -3.67
C SER A 48 4.14 -6.35 -3.17
N ARG A 49 3.59 -7.48 -3.64
CA ARG A 49 2.27 -7.97 -3.28
C ARG A 49 1.21 -6.89 -3.47
N PHE A 50 1.20 -6.18 -4.60
CA PHE A 50 0.10 -5.30 -5.00
C PHE A 50 -0.93 -6.07 -5.83
N GLY A 51 -2.21 -5.82 -5.55
CA GLY A 51 -3.33 -6.42 -6.27
C GLY A 51 -3.49 -7.92 -6.07
N ASN A 52 -4.28 -8.51 -6.98
CA ASN A 52 -4.44 -9.94 -7.18
C ASN A 52 -4.18 -10.27 -8.64
N LEU A 53 -3.48 -11.38 -8.91
CA LEU A 53 -3.28 -11.86 -10.27
C LEU A 53 -4.57 -12.56 -10.76
N LEU A 54 -5.03 -12.20 -11.94
CA LEU A 54 -6.17 -12.82 -12.61
C LEU A 54 -5.70 -13.92 -13.58
N GLU A 55 -6.63 -14.78 -13.98
CA GLU A 55 -6.38 -15.89 -14.92
C GLU A 55 -5.89 -15.41 -16.29
N ASP A 56 -6.32 -14.22 -16.73
CA ASP A 56 -5.90 -13.59 -17.99
C ASP A 56 -4.50 -12.95 -17.92
N GLY A 57 -3.79 -13.14 -16.81
CA GLY A 57 -2.46 -12.61 -16.54
C GLY A 57 -2.44 -11.12 -16.17
N LYS A 58 -3.58 -10.44 -16.05
CA LYS A 58 -3.62 -9.06 -15.54
C LYS A 58 -3.57 -9.03 -14.03
N VAL A 59 -2.98 -7.98 -13.47
CA VAL A 59 -3.08 -7.67 -12.04
C VAL A 59 -4.24 -6.71 -11.81
N GLN A 60 -5.18 -7.13 -10.96
CA GLN A 60 -6.28 -6.30 -10.47
C GLN A 60 -5.86 -5.58 -9.20
N LEU A 61 -5.78 -4.25 -9.26
CA LEU A 61 -5.46 -3.38 -8.15
C LEU A 61 -6.75 -2.83 -7.52
N SER A 62 -6.72 -2.67 -6.20
CA SER A 62 -7.68 -1.80 -5.50
C SER A 62 -7.41 -0.33 -5.80
N LEU A 63 -8.38 0.54 -5.53
CA LEU A 63 -8.24 1.98 -5.72
C LEU A 63 -7.08 2.57 -4.89
N LEU A 64 -6.90 2.08 -3.65
CA LEU A 64 -5.81 2.48 -2.75
C LEU A 64 -4.44 2.12 -3.33
N GLU A 65 -4.29 0.87 -3.80
CA GLU A 65 -3.05 0.39 -4.41
C GLU A 65 -2.73 1.14 -5.71
N ALA A 66 -3.75 1.42 -6.52
CA ALA A 66 -3.59 2.15 -7.77
C ALA A 66 -3.14 3.59 -7.55
N LEU A 67 -3.74 4.32 -6.59
CA LEU A 67 -3.32 5.68 -6.26
C LEU A 67 -1.88 5.70 -5.72
N TYR A 68 -1.53 4.77 -4.83
CA TYR A 68 -0.16 4.65 -4.33
C TYR A 68 0.85 4.41 -5.46
N LEU A 69 0.57 3.50 -6.38
CA LEU A 69 1.47 3.23 -7.51
C LEU A 69 1.51 4.38 -8.52
N LEU A 70 0.42 5.13 -8.67
CA LEU A 70 0.35 6.34 -9.48
C LEU A 70 1.26 7.43 -8.88
N GLU A 71 1.17 7.70 -7.57
CA GLU A 71 2.03 8.66 -6.86
C GLU A 71 3.51 8.25 -6.89
N LYS A 72 3.82 6.96 -6.74
CA LYS A 72 5.19 6.45 -6.88
C LYS A 72 5.68 6.40 -8.34
N ASN A 73 4.89 6.93 -9.29
CA ASN A 73 5.23 7.03 -10.70
C ASN A 73 5.48 5.67 -11.38
N LYS A 74 4.90 4.59 -10.83
CA LYS A 74 5.02 3.19 -11.32
C LYS A 74 3.85 2.78 -12.21
N LEU A 75 2.72 3.46 -12.09
CA LEU A 75 1.49 3.17 -12.80
C LEU A 75 1.07 4.37 -13.66
N LEU A 76 0.52 4.09 -14.84
CA LEU A 76 -0.14 5.08 -15.69
C LEU A 76 -1.59 4.64 -15.90
N ILE A 77 -2.53 5.39 -15.31
CA ILE A 77 -3.95 5.05 -15.35
C ILE A 77 -4.62 5.79 -16.51
N LYS A 78 -5.41 5.05 -17.28
CA LYS A 78 -6.29 5.57 -18.32
C LYS A 78 -7.74 5.32 -17.98
N ASP A 79 -8.59 6.25 -18.41
CA ASP A 79 -10.04 6.09 -18.34
C ASP A 79 -10.58 5.26 -19.52
N TYR A 80 -11.86 4.91 -19.52
CA TYR A 80 -12.52 4.18 -20.63
C TYR A 80 -12.37 4.91 -21.99
N ARG A 81 -12.24 6.24 -21.97
CA ARG A 81 -11.99 7.08 -23.16
C ARG A 81 -10.51 7.13 -23.57
N LYS A 82 -9.65 6.26 -23.03
CA LYS A 82 -8.18 6.22 -23.24
C LYS A 82 -7.42 7.49 -22.85
N LYS A 83 -8.05 8.44 -22.17
CA LYS A 83 -7.40 9.64 -21.61
C LYS A 83 -6.63 9.28 -20.34
N ASN A 84 -5.46 9.88 -20.15
CA ASN A 84 -4.70 9.73 -18.91
C ASN A 84 -5.47 10.37 -17.75
N VAL A 85 -5.45 9.71 -16.60
CA VAL A 85 -6.09 10.20 -15.37
C VAL A 85 -4.99 10.72 -14.45
N SER A 86 -5.08 11.98 -14.05
CA SER A 86 -4.18 12.58 -13.05
C SER A 86 -4.46 12.02 -11.65
N SER A 87 -3.54 12.21 -10.70
CA SER A 87 -3.78 11.85 -9.29
C SER A 87 -5.03 12.53 -8.74
N ASP A 88 -5.21 13.81 -9.04
CA ASP A 88 -6.31 14.62 -8.52
C ASP A 88 -7.65 14.17 -9.10
N ASP A 89 -7.69 13.90 -10.40
CA ASP A 89 -8.87 13.36 -11.06
C ASP A 89 -9.20 11.95 -10.53
N PHE A 90 -8.17 11.15 -10.25
CA PHE A 90 -8.34 9.83 -9.66
C PHE A 90 -8.98 9.94 -8.28
N ILE A 91 -8.43 10.78 -7.39
CA ILE A 91 -8.96 11.02 -6.04
C ILE A 91 -10.40 11.52 -6.08
N LYS A 92 -10.71 12.47 -6.99
CA LYS A 92 -12.08 12.98 -7.16
C LYS A 92 -13.05 11.88 -7.58
N LYS A 93 -12.63 10.96 -8.45
CA LYS A 93 -13.45 9.81 -8.88
C LYS A 93 -13.61 8.79 -7.76
N THR A 94 -12.56 8.49 -7.01
CA THR A 94 -12.61 7.47 -5.94
C THR A 94 -13.41 7.96 -4.73
N LYS A 95 -13.32 9.24 -4.35
CA LYS A 95 -14.12 9.83 -3.25
C LYS A 95 -15.63 9.73 -3.50
N LYS A 96 -16.08 9.69 -4.76
CA LYS A 96 -17.50 9.49 -5.10
C LYS A 96 -17.98 8.06 -4.85
N VAL A 97 -17.07 7.10 -4.91
CA VAL A 97 -17.35 5.67 -4.70
C VAL A 97 -17.16 5.28 -3.24
N GLU A 98 -16.08 5.76 -2.63
CA GLU A 98 -15.72 5.49 -1.24
C GLU A 98 -15.54 6.84 -0.50
N PRO A 99 -16.53 7.31 0.28
CA PRO A 99 -16.42 8.59 1.01
C PRO A 99 -15.22 8.66 1.95
N ASN A 100 -14.91 7.55 2.65
CA ASN A 100 -13.78 7.43 3.58
C ASN A 100 -12.44 7.11 2.89
N PHE A 101 -12.38 7.17 1.55
CA PHE A 101 -11.20 6.78 0.79
C PHE A 101 -9.93 7.50 1.23
N TRP A 102 -10.01 8.81 1.48
CA TRP A 102 -8.82 9.62 1.80
C TRP A 102 -8.17 9.20 3.11
N ILE A 103 -8.96 9.04 4.17
CA ILE A 103 -8.49 8.60 5.49
C ILE A 103 -7.84 7.21 5.37
N ARG A 104 -8.50 6.29 4.66
CA ARG A 104 -7.96 4.95 4.39
C ARG A 104 -6.66 5.01 3.58
N TYR A 105 -6.57 5.94 2.63
CA TYR A 105 -5.40 6.14 1.80
C TYR A 105 -4.19 6.66 2.55
N CYS A 106 -4.35 7.66 3.44
CA CYS A 106 -3.26 8.15 4.28
C CYS A 106 -2.62 7.02 5.09
N VAL A 107 -3.45 6.22 5.79
CA VAL A 107 -2.98 5.05 6.53
C VAL A 107 -2.33 4.01 5.61
N PHE A 108 -2.94 3.73 4.45
CA PHE A 108 -2.39 2.77 3.49
C PHE A 108 -1.01 3.19 3.00
N LYS A 109 -0.87 4.47 2.62
CA LYS A 109 0.37 5.06 2.10
C LYS A 109 1.47 5.05 3.16
N ASP A 110 1.19 5.51 4.37
CA ASP A 110 2.17 5.54 5.47
C ASP A 110 2.68 4.12 5.79
N ILE A 111 1.79 3.13 5.94
CA ILE A 111 2.19 1.74 6.22
C ILE A 111 3.02 1.15 5.08
N ARG A 112 2.68 1.44 3.81
CA ARG A 112 3.45 1.00 2.64
C ARG A 112 4.81 1.68 2.58
N ASP A 113 4.88 2.98 2.87
CA ASP A 113 6.13 3.75 2.87
C ASP A 113 7.08 3.27 3.99
N ARG A 114 6.53 2.81 5.11
CA ARG A 114 7.29 2.13 6.18
C ARG A 114 7.73 0.70 5.84
N GLY A 115 7.42 0.20 4.65
CA GLY A 115 7.88 -1.10 4.14
C GLY A 115 7.06 -2.32 4.59
N TYR A 116 5.89 -2.11 5.19
CA TYR A 116 5.00 -3.20 5.55
C TYR A 116 4.13 -3.63 4.37
N ILE A 117 3.65 -4.87 4.40
CA ILE A 117 2.60 -5.33 3.48
C ILE A 117 1.25 -5.11 4.15
N ILE A 118 0.45 -4.23 3.54
CA ILE A 118 -0.92 -3.94 3.93
C ILE A 118 -1.90 -4.47 2.89
N LYS A 119 -2.93 -5.17 3.36
CA LYS A 119 -4.01 -5.74 2.56
C LYS A 119 -5.36 -5.43 3.19
N THR A 120 -6.42 -5.49 2.40
CA THR A 120 -7.78 -5.37 2.94
C THR A 120 -8.07 -6.51 3.93
N ALA A 121 -8.78 -6.16 5.00
CA ALA A 121 -9.28 -7.07 6.01
C ALA A 121 -10.82 -7.19 5.96
N LEU A 122 -11.45 -6.87 4.83
CA LEU A 122 -12.91 -6.87 4.70
C LEU A 122 -13.56 -8.21 5.12
N LYS A 123 -12.87 -9.33 4.86
CA LYS A 123 -13.30 -10.68 5.30
C LYS A 123 -13.47 -10.83 6.81
N PHE A 124 -12.85 -9.96 7.59
CA PHE A 124 -12.86 -9.96 9.05
C PHE A 124 -13.75 -8.84 9.62
N GLY A 125 -14.35 -7.99 8.78
CA GLY A 125 -15.05 -6.79 9.24
C GLY A 125 -14.09 -5.68 9.70
N ALA A 126 -12.90 -5.62 9.10
CA ALA A 126 -11.92 -4.56 9.34
C ALA A 126 -11.39 -3.94 8.04
N ASP A 127 -10.81 -2.76 8.14
CA ASP A 127 -10.23 -2.07 6.98
C ASP A 127 -8.98 -2.78 6.46
N PHE A 128 -7.99 -2.91 7.34
CA PHE A 128 -6.67 -3.39 6.96
C PHE A 128 -6.14 -4.47 7.87
N ARG A 129 -5.38 -5.37 7.27
CA ARG A 129 -4.47 -6.30 7.94
C ARG A 129 -3.06 -6.01 7.46
N VAL A 130 -2.13 -6.01 8.40
CA VAL A 130 -0.74 -5.65 8.14
C VAL A 130 0.17 -6.79 8.57
N TYR A 131 1.06 -7.18 7.69
CA TYR A 131 2.09 -8.20 7.90
C TYR A 131 3.39 -7.51 8.26
N ASP A 132 4.21 -8.17 9.08
CA ASP A 132 5.55 -7.68 9.41
C ASP A 132 6.41 -7.52 8.15
N ARG A 133 7.46 -6.70 8.26
CA ARG A 133 8.40 -6.46 7.16
C ARG A 133 9.03 -7.78 6.74
N GLY A 134 9.06 -8.01 5.43
CA GLY A 134 9.59 -9.25 4.84
C GLY A 134 8.62 -10.43 4.86
N VAL A 135 7.55 -10.40 5.66
CA VAL A 135 6.54 -11.46 5.72
C VAL A 135 5.50 -11.27 4.63
N LYS A 136 5.37 -12.24 3.73
CA LYS A 136 4.34 -12.19 2.68
C LYS A 136 3.07 -12.90 3.13
N PRO A 137 1.89 -12.46 2.63
CA PRO A 137 0.65 -13.19 2.85
C PRO A 137 0.79 -14.65 2.40
N GLY A 138 0.50 -15.59 3.30
CA GLY A 138 0.66 -17.03 3.09
C GLY A 138 1.88 -17.65 3.76
N GLU A 139 2.90 -16.85 4.10
CA GLU A 139 4.07 -17.30 4.86
C GLU A 139 3.79 -17.28 6.38
N ASP A 140 3.18 -16.20 6.86
CA ASP A 140 2.74 -16.07 8.25
C ASP A 140 1.43 -15.25 8.34
N HIS A 141 0.85 -15.21 9.53
CA HIS A 141 -0.34 -14.44 9.84
C HIS A 141 -0.02 -12.93 9.89
N ALA A 142 -1.03 -12.12 9.60
CA ALA A 142 -0.91 -10.68 9.83
C ALA A 142 -0.61 -10.40 11.32
N ARG A 143 0.10 -9.30 11.62
CA ARG A 143 0.39 -8.87 12.98
C ARG A 143 -0.71 -7.97 13.53
N TRP A 144 -1.13 -7.00 12.73
CA TRP A 144 -2.10 -5.98 13.13
C TRP A 144 -3.36 -6.03 12.27
N ILE A 145 -4.48 -5.66 12.90
CA ILE A 145 -5.64 -5.09 12.22
C ILE A 145 -5.62 -3.59 12.47
N ILE A 146 -5.76 -2.80 11.41
CA ILE A 146 -5.75 -1.34 11.49
C ILE A 146 -7.12 -0.79 11.08
N TYR A 147 -7.68 0.08 11.92
CA TYR A 147 -8.83 0.91 11.57
C TYR A 147 -8.40 2.37 11.40
N PRO A 148 -8.47 2.91 10.17
CA PRO A 148 -8.30 4.33 9.91
C PRO A 148 -9.47 5.14 10.48
N VAL A 149 -9.18 6.22 11.19
CA VAL A 149 -10.17 7.19 11.69
C VAL A 149 -9.65 8.60 11.46
N HIS A 150 -10.55 9.56 11.30
CA HIS A 150 -10.16 10.97 11.28
C HIS A 150 -10.18 11.54 12.70
N GLU A 151 -9.24 12.43 13.01
CA GLU A 151 -9.06 13.01 14.37
C GLU A 151 -10.32 13.70 14.93
N GLY A 152 -11.13 14.31 14.05
CA GLY A 152 -12.36 15.01 14.42
C GLY A 152 -13.60 14.10 14.44
N SER A 153 -13.45 12.81 14.13
CA SER A 153 -14.58 11.89 14.12
C SER A 153 -14.92 11.40 15.52
N ALA A 154 -16.21 11.43 15.86
CA ALA A 154 -16.70 10.79 17.07
C ALA A 154 -16.70 9.26 16.92
N LEU A 155 -16.28 8.56 17.97
CA LEU A 155 -16.30 7.10 18.07
C LEU A 155 -17.07 6.71 19.33
N THR A 156 -18.09 5.87 19.19
CA THR A 156 -18.82 5.37 20.37
C THR A 156 -18.04 4.25 21.07
N TRP A 157 -18.31 4.05 22.35
CA TRP A 157 -17.75 2.90 23.09
C TRP A 157 -18.17 1.56 22.48
N TYR A 158 -19.37 1.48 21.88
CA TYR A 158 -19.82 0.29 21.14
C TYR A 158 -18.96 0.03 19.91
N ASP A 159 -18.68 1.06 19.10
CA ASP A 159 -17.80 0.94 17.93
C ASP A 159 -16.39 0.52 18.32
N PHE A 160 -15.88 1.08 19.41
CA PHE A 160 -14.57 0.73 19.96
C PHE A 160 -14.53 -0.73 20.42
N ALA A 161 -15.53 -1.18 21.19
CA ALA A 161 -15.65 -2.56 21.64
C ALA A 161 -15.79 -3.54 20.46
N ALA A 162 -16.55 -3.17 19.43
CA ALA A 162 -16.70 -3.97 18.21
C ALA A 162 -15.36 -4.16 17.47
N LYS A 163 -14.58 -3.09 17.30
CA LYS A 163 -13.23 -3.16 16.71
C LYS A 163 -12.30 -4.07 17.52
N ASN A 164 -12.34 -3.98 18.86
CA ASN A 164 -11.60 -4.87 19.75
C ASN A 164 -12.01 -6.33 19.58
N ARG A 165 -13.32 -6.61 19.51
CA ARG A 165 -13.83 -7.97 19.31
C ARG A 165 -13.32 -8.59 18.01
N VAL A 166 -13.28 -7.82 16.91
CA VAL A 166 -12.76 -8.28 15.61
C VAL A 166 -11.26 -8.60 15.67
N ALA A 167 -10.47 -7.72 16.29
CA ALA A 167 -9.03 -7.96 16.46
C ALA A 167 -8.77 -9.20 17.33
N HIS A 168 -9.52 -9.34 18.43
CA HIS A 168 -9.41 -10.47 19.33
C HIS A 168 -9.81 -11.80 18.66
N SER A 169 -10.93 -11.84 17.94
CA SER A 169 -11.40 -13.07 17.27
C SER A 169 -10.46 -13.56 16.18
N THR A 170 -9.75 -12.63 15.53
CA THR A 170 -8.75 -12.96 14.50
C THR A 170 -7.36 -13.22 15.07
N LYS A 171 -7.17 -13.14 16.39
CA LYS A 171 -5.86 -13.22 17.08
C LYS A 171 -4.86 -12.22 16.48
N LYS A 172 -5.26 -10.95 16.36
CA LYS A 172 -4.46 -9.85 15.83
C LYS A 172 -4.43 -8.71 16.84
N ARG A 173 -3.35 -7.93 16.81
CA ARG A 173 -3.24 -6.72 17.64
C ARG A 173 -4.08 -5.62 17.00
N LEU A 174 -4.97 -4.99 17.78
CA LEU A 174 -5.75 -3.85 17.31
C LEU A 174 -4.86 -2.61 17.26
N MET A 175 -4.92 -1.90 16.14
CA MET A 175 -4.31 -0.59 15.97
C MET A 175 -5.31 0.39 15.37
N ILE A 176 -5.33 1.61 15.88
CA ILE A 176 -6.09 2.73 15.31
C ILE A 176 -5.10 3.67 14.64
N GLY A 177 -5.32 3.94 13.35
CA GLY A 177 -4.58 4.95 12.60
C GLY A 177 -5.40 6.23 12.57
N ILE A 178 -5.04 7.20 13.39
CA ILE A 178 -5.68 8.50 13.48
C ILE A 178 -5.05 9.41 12.43
N VAL A 179 -5.86 9.92 11.51
CA VAL A 179 -5.46 10.81 10.43
C VAL A 179 -5.92 12.22 10.75
N ASP A 180 -5.00 13.18 10.73
CA ASP A 180 -5.32 14.59 10.93
C ASP A 180 -5.77 15.28 9.63
N ASN A 181 -6.04 16.58 9.71
CA ASN A 181 -6.44 17.38 8.55
C ASN A 181 -5.33 17.56 7.50
N GLU A 182 -4.06 17.43 7.89
CA GLU A 182 -2.90 17.52 6.99
C GLU A 182 -2.61 16.18 6.29
N GLY A 183 -3.19 15.10 6.80
CA GLY A 183 -3.05 13.74 6.29
C GLY A 183 -1.94 12.94 6.97
N ASP A 184 -1.34 13.47 8.04
CA ASP A 184 -0.38 12.75 8.88
C ASP A 184 -1.10 11.70 9.73
N VAL A 185 -0.37 10.62 10.05
CA VAL A 185 -0.96 9.44 10.68
C VAL A 185 -0.27 9.12 12.00
N THR A 186 -1.05 9.12 13.08
CA THR A 186 -0.63 8.65 14.40
C THR A 186 -1.25 7.30 14.72
N TYR A 187 -0.46 6.36 15.23
CA TYR A 187 -0.92 5.00 15.52
C TYR A 187 -0.99 4.72 17.01
N TYR A 188 -2.15 4.26 17.46
CA TYR A 188 -2.35 3.74 18.82
C TYR A 188 -2.61 2.25 18.77
N GLU A 189 -1.79 1.48 19.50
CA GLU A 189 -2.06 0.07 19.70
C GLU A 189 -2.88 -0.13 20.97
N ILE A 190 -3.96 -0.91 20.84
CA ILE A 190 -4.86 -1.19 21.95
C ILE A 190 -4.64 -2.62 22.41
N LYS A 191 -4.46 -2.78 23.72
CA LYS A 191 -4.33 -4.08 24.37
C LYS A 191 -5.43 -4.21 25.42
N TRP A 192 -6.13 -5.32 25.38
CA TRP A 192 -7.02 -5.71 26.48
C TRP A 192 -6.16 -6.16 27.65
N ILE A 193 -6.37 -5.56 28.81
CA ILE A 193 -5.68 -5.93 30.05
C ILE A 193 -6.75 -6.52 30.99
N ARG A 194 -6.41 -7.64 31.62
CA ARG A 194 -7.14 -8.12 32.80
C ARG A 194 -6.39 -7.57 34.01
N PRO A 195 -6.95 -6.59 34.74
CA PRO A 195 -6.31 -6.03 35.92
C PRO A 195 -6.19 -7.06 37.04
#